data_AF-A0AAV5EHS8-F1
#
_entry.id   AF-A0AAV5EHS8-F1
#
_cell.length_a   1.000
_cell.length_b   1.000
_cell.length_c   1.000
_cell.angle_alpha   90.00
_cell.angle_beta   90.00
_cell.angle_gamma   90.00
#
_symmetry.space_group_name_H-M   'P 1'
#
loop_
_entity.id
_entity.type
_entity.pdbx_description
1 polymer ?
#
loop_
_entity_poly.entity_id
_entity_poly.type
_entity_poly.pdbx_seq_one_letter_code
_entity_poly.pdbx_strand_id
1 'polypeptide(L)'
;MAAALLVSPVLLVLLLSPAASDTEGVQIGEESYEEETRRMFVGWKAKYKKTYRDVGEEKCRYMLFKGNRRVVVNLNAAVDAGKTAYGLNQFGDLTMEEVRERCDGEMEGKLSALCQAAVAGYPGVHHMPWSQVIFILLVLVSFFCNYYGFLFFFFLVNCSSFGIHMNTSSALVGRQAGNNYRPLHYR
;
A
#
# COMPACT_ATOMS: atom_id res chain seq x y z
N MET A 1 51.32 -58.86 28.92
CA MET A 1 51.39 -57.39 28.82
C MET A 1 49.97 -56.88 28.77
N ALA A 2 49.51 -56.17 29.81
CA ALA A 2 48.22 -55.50 29.80
C ALA A 2 48.49 -54.02 30.06
N ALA A 3 48.40 -53.21 29.01
CA ALA A 3 48.46 -51.77 29.14
C ALA A 3 47.09 -51.30 29.63
N ALA A 4 46.97 -51.01 30.93
CA ALA A 4 45.82 -50.31 31.47
C ALA A 4 45.85 -48.87 30.95
N LEU A 5 45.04 -48.56 29.93
CA LEU A 5 44.82 -47.20 29.48
C LEU A 5 44.08 -46.46 30.58
N LEU A 6 44.81 -45.68 31.38
CA LEU A 6 44.21 -44.73 32.32
C LEU A 6 43.58 -43.61 31.51
N VAL A 7 42.27 -43.74 31.26
CA VAL A 7 41.47 -42.66 30.66
C VAL A 7 41.51 -41.50 31.65
N SER A 8 42.18 -40.41 31.29
CA SER A 8 42.35 -39.25 32.16
C SER A 8 41.00 -38.76 32.69
N PRO A 9 40.87 -38.41 33.98
CA PRO A 9 39.65 -37.82 34.54
C PRO A 9 39.21 -36.58 33.77
N VAL A 10 40.18 -35.85 33.18
CA VAL A 10 39.93 -34.70 32.31
C VAL A 10 39.22 -35.11 31.02
N LEU A 11 39.55 -36.28 30.46
CA LEU A 11 38.89 -36.82 29.26
C LEU A 11 37.46 -37.28 29.59
N LEU A 12 37.22 -37.83 30.78
CA LEU A 12 35.88 -38.21 31.22
C LEU A 12 34.97 -36.98 31.45
N VAL A 13 35.52 -35.90 32.01
CA VAL A 13 34.81 -34.62 32.19
C VAL A 13 34.54 -33.94 30.85
N LEU A 14 35.46 -34.01 29.89
CA LEU A 14 35.25 -33.49 28.53
C LEU A 14 34.17 -34.23 27.74
N LEU A 15 33.98 -35.54 27.99
CA LEU A 15 32.94 -36.36 27.33
C LEU A 15 31.55 -36.19 27.96
N LEU A 16 31.46 -35.65 29.18
CA LEU A 16 30.21 -35.38 29.89
C LEU A 16 29.72 -33.94 29.75
N SER A 17 30.44 -33.08 29.04
CA SER A 17 29.96 -31.74 28.72
C SER A 17 28.81 -31.85 27.72
N PRO A 18 27.55 -31.50 28.08
CA PRO A 18 26.59 -31.17 27.05
C PRO A 18 27.18 -29.95 26.33
N ALA A 19 27.41 -30.09 25.02
CA ALA A 19 27.68 -28.92 24.20
C ALA A 19 26.55 -27.93 24.48
N ALA A 20 26.89 -26.80 25.12
CA ALA A 20 25.94 -25.75 25.44
C ALA A 20 25.24 -25.36 24.14
N SER A 21 24.01 -25.83 24.00
CA SER A 21 23.21 -25.61 22.83
C SER A 21 22.59 -24.23 23.01
N ASP A 22 23.20 -23.21 22.42
CA ASP A 22 22.63 -21.86 22.25
C ASP A 22 21.28 -21.86 21.47
N THR A 23 20.76 -23.05 21.17
CA THR A 23 19.45 -23.30 20.55
C THR A 23 18.29 -23.34 21.55
N GLU A 24 18.49 -23.50 22.86
CA GLU A 24 17.36 -23.64 23.80
C GLU A 24 16.47 -22.38 23.85
N GLY A 25 17.07 -21.18 23.95
CA GLY A 25 16.30 -19.94 24.09
C GLY A 25 15.42 -19.59 22.88
N VAL A 26 15.88 -19.90 21.66
CA VAL A 26 15.14 -19.66 20.41
C VAL A 26 14.05 -20.72 20.21
N GLN A 27 14.33 -21.99 20.55
CA GLN A 27 13.37 -23.09 20.42
C GLN A 27 12.20 -22.93 21.40
N ILE A 28 12.48 -22.56 22.66
CA ILE A 28 11.46 -22.33 23.69
C ILE A 28 10.50 -21.20 23.26
N GLY A 29 11.02 -20.13 22.65
CA GLY A 29 10.21 -19.02 22.16
C GLY A 29 9.27 -19.41 21.02
N GLU A 30 9.77 -20.16 20.03
CA GLU A 30 8.97 -20.59 18.88
C GLU A 30 7.93 -21.66 19.27
N GLU A 31 8.27 -22.59 20.16
CA GLU A 31 7.33 -23.60 20.67
C GLU A 31 6.19 -22.94 21.48
N SER A 32 6.52 -22.00 22.37
CA SER A 32 5.51 -21.24 23.10
C SER A 32 4.61 -20.44 22.16
N TYR A 33 5.18 -19.79 21.13
CA TYR A 33 4.43 -19.05 20.12
C TYR A 33 3.51 -19.96 19.32
N GLU A 34 3.97 -21.14 18.94
CA GLU A 34 3.22 -22.14 18.20
C GLU A 34 2.00 -22.61 18.99
N GLU A 35 2.18 -23.00 20.26
CA GLU A 35 1.09 -23.47 21.12
C GLU A 35 0.03 -22.38 21.36
N GLU A 36 0.46 -21.14 21.61
CA GLU A 36 -0.45 -20.00 21.69
C GLU A 36 -1.21 -19.77 20.37
N THR A 37 -0.51 -19.84 19.23
CA THR A 37 -1.10 -19.62 17.91
C THR A 37 -2.16 -20.68 17.60
N ARG A 38 -1.94 -21.95 17.96
CA ARG A 38 -2.94 -23.02 17.79
C ARG A 38 -4.20 -22.75 18.60
N ARG A 39 -4.04 -22.37 19.88
CA ARG A 39 -5.18 -22.01 20.74
C ARG A 39 -5.97 -20.83 20.16
N MET A 40 -5.26 -19.80 19.69
CA MET A 40 -5.90 -18.65 19.02
C MET A 40 -6.62 -19.06 17.73
N PHE A 41 -6.02 -19.95 16.92
CA PHE A 41 -6.61 -20.40 15.67
C PHE A 41 -7.95 -21.11 15.89
N VAL A 42 -8.06 -21.97 16.91
CA VAL A 42 -9.32 -22.64 17.27
C VAL A 42 -10.40 -21.61 17.63
N GLY A 43 -10.09 -20.67 18.52
CA GLY A 43 -11.03 -19.61 18.91
C GLY A 43 -11.42 -18.70 17.76
N TRP A 44 -10.47 -18.34 16.90
CA TRP A 44 -10.69 -17.52 15.72
C TRP A 44 -11.58 -18.22 14.68
N LYS A 45 -11.35 -19.51 14.42
CA LYS A 45 -12.22 -20.32 13.53
C LYS A 45 -13.64 -20.33 14.03
N ALA A 46 -13.85 -20.54 15.33
CA ALA A 46 -15.18 -20.51 15.94
C ALA A 46 -15.84 -19.13 15.78
N LYS A 47 -15.11 -18.05 16.08
CA LYS A 47 -15.58 -16.67 15.95
C LYS A 47 -16.06 -16.35 14.53
N TYR A 48 -15.33 -16.78 13.51
CA TYR A 48 -15.62 -16.48 12.11
C TYR A 48 -16.29 -17.65 11.35
N LYS A 49 -16.74 -18.68 12.08
CA LYS A 49 -17.44 -19.86 11.54
C LYS A 49 -16.68 -20.52 10.37
N LYS A 50 -15.36 -20.65 10.52
CA LYS A 50 -14.47 -21.21 9.50
C LYS A 50 -14.54 -22.73 9.52
N THR A 51 -14.71 -23.31 8.35
CA THR A 51 -14.69 -24.76 8.11
C THR A 51 -13.82 -25.04 6.90
N TYR A 52 -13.04 -26.12 6.95
CA TYR A 52 -12.15 -26.54 5.87
C TYR A 52 -12.55 -27.93 5.39
N ARG A 53 -12.24 -28.23 4.13
CA ARG A 53 -12.62 -29.49 3.47
C ARG A 53 -11.93 -30.70 4.09
N ASP A 54 -10.66 -30.55 4.41
CA ASP A 54 -9.80 -31.62 4.90
C ASP A 54 -8.65 -31.07 5.75
N VAL A 55 -7.91 -31.99 6.38
CA VAL A 55 -6.78 -31.70 7.27
C VAL A 55 -5.64 -31.00 6.52
N GLY A 56 -5.46 -31.29 5.22
CA GLY A 56 -4.45 -30.64 4.38
C GLY A 56 -4.77 -29.16 4.16
N GLU A 57 -6.01 -28.86 3.77
CA GLU A 57 -6.48 -27.47 3.65
C GLU A 57 -6.37 -26.73 4.99
N GLU A 58 -6.82 -27.33 6.09
CA GLU A 58 -6.73 -26.73 7.41
C GLU A 58 -5.28 -26.43 7.81
N LYS A 59 -4.35 -27.34 7.52
CA LYS A 59 -2.92 -27.11 7.76
C LYS A 59 -2.39 -25.94 6.95
N CYS A 60 -2.75 -25.83 5.67
CA CYS A 60 -2.35 -24.70 4.83
C CYS A 60 -2.92 -23.37 5.37
N ARG A 61 -4.20 -23.37 5.75
CA ARG A 61 -4.90 -22.20 6.32
C ARG A 61 -4.32 -21.78 7.67
N TYR A 62 -3.92 -22.74 8.49
CA TYR A 62 -3.20 -22.47 9.74
C TYR A 62 -1.83 -21.82 9.49
N MET A 63 -1.07 -22.26 8.49
CA MET A 63 0.22 -21.64 8.15
C MET A 63 0.05 -20.18 7.71
N LEU A 64 -0.98 -19.88 6.92
CA LEU A 64 -1.34 -18.51 6.55
C LEU A 64 -1.75 -17.68 7.77
N PHE A 65 -2.60 -18.24 8.63
CA PHE A 65 -3.00 -17.61 9.89
C PHE A 65 -1.82 -17.27 10.79
N LYS A 66 -0.88 -18.21 10.97
CA LYS A 66 0.35 -18.01 11.73
C LYS A 66 1.20 -16.88 11.12
N GLY A 67 1.37 -16.87 9.79
CA GLY A 67 2.08 -15.80 9.08
C GLY A 67 1.43 -14.43 9.29
N ASN A 68 0.12 -14.33 9.08
CA ASN A 68 -0.63 -13.09 9.25
C ASN A 68 -0.64 -12.61 10.72
N ARG A 69 -0.62 -13.53 11.69
CA ARG A 69 -0.45 -13.18 13.12
C ARG A 69 0.90 -12.49 13.36
N ARG A 70 1.99 -13.00 12.79
CA ARG A 70 3.31 -12.36 12.90
C ARG A 70 3.30 -10.94 12.34
N VAL A 71 2.64 -10.74 11.19
CA VAL A 71 2.49 -9.40 10.60
C VAL A 71 1.75 -8.47 11.55
N VAL A 72 0.61 -8.90 12.13
CA VAL A 72 -0.15 -8.09 13.11
C VAL A 72 0.68 -7.74 14.33
N VAL A 73 1.42 -8.71 14.90
CA VAL A 73 2.31 -8.47 16.05
C VAL A 73 3.38 -7.43 15.71
N ASN A 74 4.02 -7.56 14.55
CA ASN A 74 5.05 -6.62 14.11
C ASN A 74 4.48 -5.21 13.86
N LEU A 75 3.30 -5.10 13.25
CA LEU A 75 2.63 -3.82 13.05
C LEU A 75 2.29 -3.16 14.39
N ASN A 76 1.77 -3.92 15.35
CA ASN A 76 1.45 -3.41 16.68
C ASN A 76 2.70 -3.02 17.49
N ALA A 77 3.83 -3.67 17.26
CA ALA A 77 5.11 -3.29 17.87
C ALA A 77 5.71 -2.03 17.25
N ALA A 78 5.46 -1.77 15.96
CA ALA A 78 6.00 -0.64 15.22
C ALA A 78 5.20 0.67 15.41
N VAL A 79 3.91 0.57 15.75
CA VAL A 79 3.08 1.74 16.04
C VAL A 79 3.35 2.21 17.47
N ASP A 80 3.55 3.52 17.67
CA ASP A 80 3.56 4.14 19.01
C ASP A 80 2.35 3.61 19.80
N ALA A 81 2.65 2.82 20.84
CA ALA A 81 1.69 2.04 21.60
C ALA A 81 0.49 2.91 22.01
N GLY A 82 -0.62 2.79 21.28
CA GLY A 82 -1.89 3.43 21.64
C GLY A 82 -2.66 4.18 20.55
N LYS A 83 -2.10 4.44 19.35
CA LYS A 83 -2.87 5.13 18.29
C LYS A 83 -3.74 4.19 17.46
N THR A 84 -3.25 3.02 17.11
CA THR A 84 -3.98 2.00 16.34
C THR A 84 -3.55 0.60 16.78
N ALA A 85 -4.52 -0.27 17.04
CA ALA A 85 -4.28 -1.69 17.31
C ALA A 85 -4.82 -2.51 16.14
N TYR A 86 -3.94 -3.28 15.50
CA TYR A 86 -4.28 -4.26 14.49
C TYR A 86 -4.68 -5.58 15.15
N GLY A 87 -5.65 -6.27 14.54
CA GLY A 87 -6.12 -7.57 14.99
C GLY A 87 -6.42 -8.49 13.82
N LEU A 88 -6.40 -9.80 14.08
CA LEU A 88 -6.77 -10.81 13.09
C LEU A 88 -8.29 -10.76 12.82
N ASN A 89 -8.66 -10.39 11.60
CA ASN A 89 -10.04 -10.31 11.12
C ASN A 89 -10.47 -11.62 10.42
N GLN A 90 -11.61 -11.62 9.73
CA GLN A 90 -12.12 -12.81 9.01
C GLN A 90 -11.24 -13.30 7.86
N PHE A 91 -10.24 -12.52 7.45
CA PHE A 91 -9.29 -12.85 6.38
C PHE A 91 -7.94 -13.33 6.92
N GLY A 92 -7.85 -13.60 8.23
CA GLY A 92 -6.61 -14.04 8.87
C GLY A 92 -5.98 -15.28 8.23
N ASP A 93 -6.72 -16.14 7.55
CA ASP A 93 -6.25 -17.36 6.89
C ASP A 93 -6.06 -17.25 5.36
N LEU A 94 -6.09 -16.03 4.82
CA LEU A 94 -6.01 -15.79 3.38
C LEU A 94 -4.72 -15.05 2.98
N THR A 95 -4.35 -15.19 1.71
CA THR A 95 -3.38 -14.29 1.07
C THR A 95 -4.05 -13.00 0.59
N MET A 96 -3.26 -11.99 0.23
CA MET A 96 -3.79 -10.73 -0.30
C MET A 96 -4.53 -10.93 -1.62
N GLU A 97 -4.07 -11.86 -2.46
CA GLU A 97 -4.70 -12.22 -3.73
C GLU A 97 -6.08 -12.85 -3.49
N GLU A 98 -6.19 -13.78 -2.53
CA GLU A 98 -7.47 -14.40 -2.17
C GLU A 98 -8.46 -13.40 -1.56
N VAL A 99 -7.96 -12.43 -0.77
CA VAL A 99 -8.79 -11.33 -0.26
C VAL A 99 -9.32 -10.48 -1.40
N ARG A 100 -8.44 -10.13 -2.35
CA ARG A 100 -8.81 -9.33 -3.52
C ARG A 100 -9.88 -10.04 -4.35
N GLU A 101 -9.69 -11.31 -4.70
CA GLU A 101 -10.69 -12.09 -5.44
C GLU A 101 -12.06 -12.12 -4.74
N ARG A 102 -12.05 -12.18 -3.40
CA ARG A 102 -13.27 -12.21 -2.59
C ARG A 102 -13.96 -10.86 -2.45
N CYS A 103 -13.21 -9.76 -2.57
CA CYS A 103 -13.72 -8.40 -2.43
C CYS A 103 -14.06 -7.75 -3.77
N ASP A 104 -13.39 -8.13 -4.86
CA ASP A 104 -13.59 -7.55 -6.20
C ASP A 104 -14.94 -7.97 -6.81
N GLY A 105 -15.41 -9.20 -6.54
CA GLY A 105 -16.58 -9.78 -7.22
C GLY A 105 -17.94 -9.14 -6.91
N GLU A 106 -18.10 -8.47 -5.76
CA GLU A 106 -19.39 -7.89 -5.33
C GLU A 106 -19.38 -6.35 -5.26
N MET A 107 -18.21 -5.77 -5.02
CA MET A 107 -18.10 -4.33 -4.75
C MET A 107 -17.96 -3.51 -6.03
N GLU A 108 -17.29 -3.99 -7.08
CA GLU A 108 -17.10 -3.19 -8.30
C GLU A 108 -18.44 -2.83 -8.96
N GLY A 109 -19.38 -3.76 -9.04
CA GLY A 109 -20.71 -3.49 -9.60
C GLY A 109 -21.56 -2.57 -8.72
N LYS A 110 -21.56 -2.77 -7.39
CA LYS A 110 -22.36 -1.99 -6.45
C LYS A 110 -21.80 -0.59 -6.21
N LEU A 111 -20.49 -0.44 -6.03
CA LEU A 111 -19.84 0.85 -5.86
C LEU A 111 -19.88 1.66 -7.16
N SER A 112 -19.71 0.99 -8.32
CA SER A 112 -19.89 1.64 -9.63
C SER A 112 -21.34 2.10 -9.84
N ALA A 113 -22.33 1.26 -9.52
CA ALA A 113 -23.74 1.65 -9.62
C ALA A 113 -24.11 2.77 -8.63
N LEU A 114 -23.60 2.74 -7.40
CA LEU A 114 -23.79 3.82 -6.41
C LEU A 114 -23.10 5.11 -6.84
N CYS A 115 -21.90 5.03 -7.42
CA CYS A 115 -21.18 6.18 -7.96
C CYS A 115 -21.93 6.76 -9.17
N GLN A 116 -22.41 5.92 -10.09
CA GLN A 116 -23.24 6.31 -11.23
C GLN A 116 -24.57 6.93 -10.78
N ALA A 117 -25.21 6.37 -9.75
CA ALA A 117 -26.42 6.93 -9.16
C ALA A 117 -26.18 8.25 -8.44
N ALA A 118 -25.04 8.40 -7.75
CA ALA A 118 -24.63 9.66 -7.13
C ALA A 118 -24.33 10.75 -8.17
N VAL A 119 -23.72 10.38 -9.31
CA VAL A 119 -23.50 11.27 -10.46
C VAL A 119 -24.81 11.63 -11.14
N ALA A 120 -25.73 10.68 -11.31
CA ALA A 120 -27.05 10.92 -11.90
C ALA A 120 -27.99 11.73 -10.98
N GLY A 121 -27.81 11.62 -9.66
CA GLY A 121 -28.55 12.37 -8.64
C GLY A 121 -28.06 13.80 -8.41
N TYR A 122 -27.01 14.24 -9.09
CA TYR A 122 -26.52 15.63 -9.07
C TYR A 122 -27.09 16.39 -10.29
N PRO A 123 -28.21 17.13 -10.13
CA PRO A 123 -28.67 18.02 -11.19
C PRO A 123 -27.76 19.25 -11.25
N GLY A 124 -26.97 19.35 -12.32
CA GLY A 124 -26.47 20.62 -12.82
C GLY A 124 -25.05 21.02 -12.39
N VAL A 125 -24.07 20.63 -13.20
CA VAL A 125 -23.41 21.66 -14.02
C VAL A 125 -23.62 21.23 -15.45
N HIS A 126 -24.61 21.85 -16.09
CA HIS A 126 -24.76 21.79 -17.52
C HIS A 126 -23.38 21.99 -18.14
N HIS A 127 -23.02 21.08 -19.04
CA HIS A 127 -22.06 21.34 -20.09
C HIS A 127 -22.51 22.65 -20.74
N MET A 128 -21.96 23.80 -20.30
CA MET A 128 -22.21 25.08 -20.95
C MET A 128 -21.80 24.85 -22.40
N PRO A 129 -22.73 24.90 -23.38
CA PRO A 129 -22.34 24.67 -24.76
C PRO A 129 -21.27 25.70 -25.07
N TRP A 130 -20.19 25.28 -25.74
CA TRP A 130 -19.01 26.12 -25.99
C TRP A 130 -19.36 27.50 -26.58
N SER A 131 -20.53 27.62 -27.24
CA SER A 131 -21.11 28.89 -27.68
C SER A 131 -21.36 29.92 -26.57
N GLN A 132 -21.83 29.52 -25.39
CA GLN A 132 -22.11 30.40 -24.24
C GLN A 132 -20.81 30.88 -23.57
N VAL A 133 -19.79 30.01 -23.50
CA VAL A 133 -18.47 30.38 -22.98
C VAL A 133 -17.79 31.40 -23.90
N ILE A 134 -17.88 31.20 -25.22
CA ILE A 134 -17.38 32.17 -26.22
C ILE A 134 -18.10 33.51 -26.09
N PHE A 135 -19.42 33.51 -25.90
CA PHE A 135 -20.19 34.75 -25.75
C PHE A 135 -19.76 35.54 -24.51
N ILE A 136 -19.59 34.87 -23.36
CA ILE A 136 -19.13 35.50 -22.11
C ILE A 136 -17.69 36.02 -22.28
N LEU A 137 -16.81 35.26 -22.94
CA LEU A 137 -15.44 35.70 -23.20
C LEU A 137 -15.42 36.94 -24.10
N LEU A 138 -16.24 36.98 -25.15
CA LEU A 138 -16.37 38.13 -26.05
C LEU A 138 -16.94 39.36 -25.32
N VAL A 139 -17.98 39.19 -24.50
CA VAL A 139 -18.54 40.28 -23.68
C VAL A 139 -17.51 40.82 -22.70
N LEU A 140 -16.74 39.96 -22.04
CA LEU A 140 -15.67 40.38 -21.14
C LEU A 140 -14.56 41.10 -21.90
N VAL A 141 -14.08 40.58 -23.04
CA VAL A 141 -13.06 41.24 -23.86
C VAL A 141 -13.55 42.61 -24.36
N SER A 142 -14.80 42.75 -24.78
CA SER A 142 -15.38 44.04 -25.18
C SER A 142 -15.55 45.01 -24.01
N PHE A 143 -15.87 44.51 -22.82
CA PHE A 143 -15.94 45.30 -21.60
C PHE A 143 -14.55 45.77 -21.16
N PHE A 144 -13.55 44.89 -21.18
CA PHE A 144 -12.14 45.24 -20.94
C PHE A 144 -11.62 46.24 -21.99
N CYS A 145 -11.95 46.08 -23.28
CA CYS A 145 -11.60 47.06 -24.32
C CYS A 145 -12.31 48.41 -24.13
N ASN A 146 -13.56 48.46 -23.67
CA ASN A 146 -14.23 49.73 -23.40
C ASN A 146 -13.73 50.40 -22.10
N TYR A 147 -13.46 49.60 -21.07
CA TYR A 147 -13.08 50.09 -19.74
C TYR A 147 -11.60 50.48 -19.67
N TYR A 148 -10.71 49.70 -20.29
CA TYR A 148 -9.27 49.97 -20.37
C TYR A 148 -8.83 50.61 -21.69
N GLY A 149 -9.71 50.74 -22.68
CA GLY A 149 -9.42 51.42 -23.95
C GLY A 149 -9.16 52.92 -23.81
N PHE A 150 -9.59 53.55 -22.71
CA PHE A 150 -9.17 54.91 -22.38
C PHE A 150 -7.75 54.97 -21.77
N LEU A 151 -7.24 53.86 -21.22
CA LEU A 151 -5.89 53.75 -20.68
C LEU A 151 -4.86 53.14 -21.66
N PHE A 152 -5.31 52.40 -22.68
CA PHE A 152 -4.44 51.82 -23.71
C PHE A 152 -3.96 52.86 -24.74
N PHE A 153 -4.75 53.90 -25.01
CA PHE A 153 -4.32 55.03 -25.85
C PHE A 153 -3.19 55.87 -25.21
N PHE A 154 -3.15 55.96 -23.87
CA PHE A 154 -2.07 56.66 -23.17
C PHE A 154 -0.76 55.86 -23.18
N PHE A 155 -0.84 54.53 -23.19
CA PHE A 155 0.33 53.65 -23.20
C PHE A 155 0.98 53.57 -24.60
N LEU A 156 0.19 53.54 -25.68
CA LEU A 156 0.73 53.51 -27.05
C LEU A 156 1.34 54.85 -27.53
N VAL A 157 0.91 55.99 -26.97
CA VAL A 157 1.55 57.29 -27.27
C VAL A 157 2.90 57.44 -26.54
N ASN A 158 3.11 56.77 -25.40
CA ASN A 158 4.38 56.81 -24.66
C ASN A 158 5.38 55.72 -25.06
N CYS A 159 4.95 54.63 -25.72
CA CYS A 159 5.86 53.56 -26.15
C CYS A 159 6.65 53.87 -27.44
N SER A 160 6.37 55.00 -28.11
CA SER A 160 7.13 55.44 -29.29
C SER A 160 8.44 56.17 -28.95
N SER A 161 8.75 56.41 -27.67
CA SER A 161 9.95 57.18 -27.24
C SER A 161 11.03 56.39 -26.53
N PHE A 162 10.88 55.08 -26.31
CA PHE A 162 11.97 54.25 -25.77
C PHE A 162 12.15 52.99 -26.62
N GLY A 163 12.98 53.11 -27.65
CA GLY A 163 13.47 51.96 -28.41
C GLY A 163 14.58 51.17 -27.70
N ILE A 164 14.99 50.10 -28.39
CA ILE A 164 16.20 49.26 -28.21
C ILE A 164 15.99 48.11 -27.19
N HIS A 165 16.13 46.80 -27.48
CA HIS A 165 16.79 46.04 -28.56
C HIS A 165 16.22 44.60 -28.60
N MET A 166 15.98 44.06 -29.80
CA MET A 166 15.65 42.64 -30.03
C MET A 166 16.86 41.73 -29.74
N ASN A 167 16.63 40.55 -29.16
CA ASN A 167 17.37 39.37 -29.61
C ASN A 167 16.52 38.10 -29.52
N THR A 168 16.07 37.67 -30.69
CA THR A 168 15.53 36.36 -31.02
C THR A 168 16.65 35.37 -31.28
N SER A 169 16.68 34.23 -30.58
CA SER A 169 17.20 32.97 -31.13
C SER A 169 16.77 31.77 -30.27
N SER A 170 15.73 31.10 -30.77
CA SER A 170 15.72 29.67 -31.11
C SER A 170 16.46 28.67 -30.22
N ALA A 171 15.69 27.78 -29.57
CA ALA A 171 15.89 26.34 -29.67
C ALA A 171 14.67 25.58 -29.13
N LEU A 172 13.92 24.97 -30.05
CA LEU A 172 12.96 23.89 -29.82
C LEU A 172 13.71 22.58 -29.52
N VAL A 173 12.93 21.54 -29.15
CA VAL A 173 13.24 20.08 -29.11
C VAL A 173 13.66 19.57 -27.71
N GLY A 174 13.02 18.60 -27.05
CA GLY A 174 11.90 17.69 -27.34
C GLY A 174 11.66 16.83 -26.06
N ARG A 175 10.40 16.67 -25.62
CA ARG A 175 9.54 15.45 -25.68
C ARG A 175 10.07 14.13 -25.03
N GLN A 176 9.16 13.53 -24.25
CA GLN A 176 8.97 12.12 -23.81
C GLN A 176 9.54 11.74 -22.44
N ALA A 177 8.73 11.47 -21.40
CA ALA A 177 7.75 10.38 -21.22
C ALA A 177 8.41 8.99 -21.11
N GLY A 178 8.46 8.45 -19.89
CA GLY A 178 9.00 7.13 -19.60
C GLY A 178 8.69 6.67 -18.16
N ASN A 179 7.46 6.20 -17.94
CA ASN A 179 7.11 5.36 -16.78
C ASN A 179 7.84 4.02 -16.89
N ASN A 180 8.45 3.54 -15.81
CA ASN A 180 9.02 2.19 -15.77
C ASN A 180 8.72 1.56 -14.39
N TYR A 181 7.63 0.79 -14.31
CA TYR A 181 7.41 -0.22 -13.27
C TYR A 181 7.59 -1.58 -13.93
N ARG A 182 8.53 -2.38 -13.43
CA ARG A 182 8.73 -3.78 -13.80
C ARG A 182 8.49 -4.66 -12.56
N PRO A 183 7.62 -5.68 -12.61
CA PRO A 183 7.51 -6.67 -11.53
C PRO A 183 8.51 -7.80 -11.73
N LEU A 184 9.20 -8.21 -10.66
CA LEU A 184 10.06 -9.39 -10.66
C LEU A 184 9.24 -10.62 -10.25
N HIS A 185 9.10 -11.54 -11.20
CA HIS A 185 8.64 -12.91 -11.00
C HIS A 185 9.59 -13.67 -10.07
N TYR A 186 9.03 -14.40 -9.09
CA TYR A 186 9.75 -15.47 -8.40
C TYR A 186 9.33 -16.83 -8.99
N ARG A 187 10.35 -17.65 -9.24
CA ARG A 187 10.27 -19.04 -9.69
C ARG A 187 10.21 -19.96 -8.46
#